data_AF-A0A917KC18-F1
#
_entry.id   AF-A0A917KC18-F1
#
_cell.length_a   1.000
_cell.length_b   1.000
_cell.length_c   1.000
_cell.angle_alpha   90.00
_cell.angle_beta   90.00
_cell.angle_gamma   90.00
#
_symmetry.space_group_name_H-M   'P 1'
#
loop_
_entity.id
_entity.type
_entity.pdbx_description
1 polymer ?
#
loop_
_entity_poly.entity_id
_entity_poly.type
_entity_poly.pdbx_seq_one_letter_code
_entity_poly.pdbx_strand_id
1 'polypeptide(L)' 'MLCPHCGPHGQMVQVSFSPEYEHYQCTVCHITYVVYPLGDGEFTEPVPVAPEDGGRGTGPADPRPQT' A
#
# COMPACT_ATOMS: atom_id res chain seq x y z
N MET A 1 -8.37 9.22 -0.48
CA MET A 1 -8.67 7.79 -0.35
C MET A 1 -8.12 7.30 0.99
N LEU A 2 -8.87 6.48 1.74
CA LEU A 2 -8.43 5.97 3.05
C LEU A 2 -7.67 4.65 2.88
N CYS A 3 -6.66 4.43 3.70
CA CYS A 3 -5.88 3.20 3.68
C CYS A 3 -6.73 2.01 4.18
N PRO A 4 -6.89 0.93 3.40
CA PRO A 4 -7.62 -0.26 3.85
C PRO A 4 -7.08 -0.87 5.15
N HIS A 5 -5.77 -0.75 5.39
CA HIS A 5 -5.13 -1.26 6.61
C HIS A 5 -5.28 -0.35 7.83
N CYS A 6 -5.19 0.97 7.65
CA CYS A 6 -5.22 1.93 8.78
C CYS A 6 -6.62 2.54 9.01
N GLY A 7 -7.56 2.28 8.10
CA GLY A 7 -8.89 2.87 8.10
C GLY A 7 -8.85 4.41 8.14
N PRO A 8 -9.59 5.06 9.05
CA PRO A 8 -9.69 6.51 9.10
C PRO A 8 -8.38 7.21 9.51
N HIS A 9 -7.40 6.47 10.04
CA HIS A 9 -6.13 7.04 10.50
C HIS A 9 -5.08 7.12 9.39
N GLY A 10 -5.23 6.32 8.33
CA GLY A 10 -4.28 6.32 7.21
C GLY A 10 -4.84 7.04 6.00
N GLN A 11 -4.17 8.12 5.61
CA GLN A 11 -4.46 8.79 4.36
C GLN A 11 -3.57 8.21 3.26
N MET A 12 -4.17 7.82 2.14
CA MET A 12 -3.41 7.45 0.95
C MET A 12 -3.18 8.67 0.08
N VAL A 13 -1.92 8.90 -0.27
CA VAL A 13 -1.46 9.98 -1.15
C VAL A 13 -0.94 9.40 -2.45
N GLN A 14 -1.21 10.06 -3.56
CA GLN A 14 -0.70 9.63 -4.86
C GLN A 14 0.80 9.87 -4.93
N VAL A 15 1.56 8.84 -5.30
CA VAL A 15 3.03 8.88 -5.39
C VAL A 15 3.53 8.70 -6.82
N SER A 16 2.74 8.08 -7.69
CA SER A 16 3.06 7.94 -9.11
C SER A 16 1.77 7.86 -9.94
N PHE A 17 1.86 8.33 -11.17
CA PHE A 17 0.78 8.32 -12.15
C PHE A 17 1.26 7.65 -13.43
N SER A 18 0.47 6.72 -13.95
CA SER A 18 0.63 6.15 -15.29
C SER A 18 -0.73 6.10 -15.97
N PRO A 19 -0.80 6.16 -17.31
CA PRO A 19 -2.08 6.11 -18.02
C PRO A 19 -2.86 4.80 -17.80
N GLU A 20 -2.17 3.74 -17.38
CA GLU A 20 -2.74 2.41 -17.16
C GLU A 20 -3.11 2.14 -15.69
N TYR A 21 -2.48 2.85 -14.73
CA TYR A 21 -2.69 2.66 -13.30
C TYR A 21 -2.09 3.83 -12.49
N GLU A 22 -2.55 3.98 -11.26
CA GLU A 22 -2.03 4.98 -10.32
C GLU A 22 -1.51 4.31 -9.05
N HIS A 23 -0.39 4.83 -8.53
CA HIS A 23 0.17 4.37 -7.26
C HIS A 23 -0.18 5.35 -6.14
N TYR A 24 -0.64 4.78 -5.04
CA TYR A 24 -0.92 5.49 -3.80
C TYR A 24 -0.10 4.89 -2.66
N GLN A 25 0.37 5.71 -1.73
CA GLN A 25 1.05 5.25 -0.53
C GLN A 25 0.33 5.76 0.72
N CYS A 26 0.15 4.89 1.72
CA CYS A 26 -0.36 5.31 3.02
C CYS A 26 0.71 6.11 3.79
N THR A 27 0.36 7.28 4.30
CA THR A 27 1.27 8.12 5.10
C THR A 27 1.59 7.56 6.48
N VAL A 28 0.88 6.52 6.93
CA VAL A 28 1.03 5.91 8.27
C VAL A 28 1.76 4.56 8.20
N CYS A 29 1.25 3.62 7.39
CA CYS A 29 1.83 2.28 7.30
C CYS A 29 2.80 2.11 6.13
N HIS A 30 2.96 3.13 5.28
CA HIS A 30 3.85 3.14 4.11
C HIS A 30 3.60 2.02 3.07
N ILE A 31 2.49 1.29 3.17
CA ILE A 31 2.05 0.32 2.16
C ILE A 31 1.66 1.09 0.90
N THR A 32 2.18 0.63 -0.24
CA THR A 32 1.84 1.12 -1.57
C THR A 32 0.66 0.31 -2.11
N TYR A 33 -0.28 0.99 -2.77
CA TYR A 33 -1.44 0.41 -3.41
C TYR A 33 -1.47 0.84 -4.87
N VAL A 34 -1.98 -0.04 -5.72
CA VAL A 34 -2.29 0.23 -7.12
C VAL A 34 -3.80 0.29 -7.31
N VAL A 35 -4.24 1.26 -8.11
CA VAL A 35 -5.62 1.34 -8.60
C VAL A 35 -5.61 1.48 -10.12
N TYR A 36 -6.56 0.80 -10.77
CA TYR A 36 -6.71 0.79 -12.22
C TYR A 36 -7.93 1.64 -12.59
N PRO A 37 -7.82 2.57 -13.57
CA PRO A 37 -8.97 3.29 -14.07
C PRO A 37 -9.88 2.34 -14.86
N LEU A 38 -11.20 2.37 -14.58
CA LEU A 38 -12.19 1.54 -15.27
C LEU A 38 -12.70 2.15 -16.58
N GLY A 39 -12.40 3.43 -16.84
CA GLY A 39 -12.74 4.15 -18.07
C GLY A 39 -13.90 5.15 -17.92
N ASP A 40 -14.67 5.06 -16.83
CA ASP A 40 -15.85 5.92 -16.56
C ASP A 40 -15.54 7.09 -15.60
N GLY A 41 -14.26 7.29 -15.29
CA GLY A 41 -13.82 8.11 -14.17
C GLY A 41 -13.87 7.38 -12.82
N GLU A 42 -14.25 6.10 -12.82
CA GLU A 42 -14.16 5.21 -11.67
C GLU A 42 -12.82 4.47 -11.62
N PHE A 43 -12.43 4.06 -10.41
CA PHE A 43 -11.22 3.32 -10.13
C PHE A 43 -11.55 2.00 -9.45
N THR A 44 -10.74 0.97 -9.69
CA THR A 44 -10.84 -0.29 -8.96
C THR A 44 -10.60 -0.11 -7.47
N GLU A 45 -10.97 -1.11 -6.67
CA GLU A 45 -10.53 -1.17 -5.28
C GLU A 45 -8.99 -1.15 -5.19
N PRO A 46 -8.41 -0.50 -4.18
CA PRO A 46 -6.95 -0.40 -4.03
C PRO A 46 -6.35 -1.77 -3.70
N VAL A 47 -5.46 -2.24 -4.56
CA VAL A 47 -4.74 -3.51 -4.37
C VAL A 47 -3.38 -3.21 -3.74
N PRO A 48 -3.03 -3.77 -2.57
CA PRO A 48 -1.72 -3.57 -1.99
C PRO A 48 -0.65 -4.17 -2.90
N VAL A 49 0.31 -3.34 -3.28
CA VAL A 49 1.54 -3.80 -3.93
C VAL A 49 2.35 -4.47 -2.82
N ALA A 50 2.52 -5.79 -2.93
CA ALA A 50 3.47 -6.47 -2.05
C ALA A 50 4.81 -5.72 -2.15
N PRO A 51 5.47 -5.38 -1.04
CA PRO A 51 6.81 -4.81 -1.13
C PRO A 51 7.60 -5.77 -2.02
N GLU A 52 8.13 -5.27 -3.14
CA GLU A 52 9.07 -6.06 -3.90
C GLU A 52 10.14 -6.48 -2.90
N ASP A 53 10.27 -7.78 -2.70
CA ASP A 53 11.25 -8.40 -1.82
C ASP A 53 12.63 -8.17 -2.49
N GLY A 54 13.05 -6.91 -2.49
CA GLY A 54 14.38 -6.47 -2.88
C GLY A 54 15.31 -6.91 -1.78
N GLY A 55 15.65 -8.20 -1.82
CA GLY A 55 16.29 -8.91 -0.74
C GLY A 55 17.44 -8.16 -0.08
N ARG A 56 17.26 -7.78 1.19
CA ARG A 56 18.34 -7.74 2.19
C ARG A 56 17.80 -7.72 3.62
N GLY A 57 17.38 -8.91 4.07
CA GLY A 57 17.44 -9.41 5.45
C GLY A 57 17.10 -8.47 6.60
N THR A 58 15.92 -8.70 7.20
CA THR A 58 15.76 -8.72 8.65
C THR A 58 14.80 -9.87 8.96
N GLY A 59 15.24 -10.81 9.80
CA GLY A 59 14.60 -12.09 10.07
C GLY A 59 13.18 -12.00 10.65
N PRO A 60 12.56 -13.14 11.00
CA PRO A 60 11.27 -13.13 11.66
C PRO A 60 11.38 -12.28 12.93
N ALA A 61 10.51 -11.28 13.06
CA ALA A 61 10.26 -10.63 14.33
C ALA A 61 9.67 -11.71 15.26
N ASP A 62 10.57 -12.35 16.01
CA ASP A 62 10.26 -13.32 17.04
C ASP A 62 9.27 -12.68 18.03
N PRO A 63 8.02 -13.18 18.13
CA PRO A 63 7.12 -12.74 19.15
C PRO A 63 7.34 -13.65 20.37
N ARG A 64 8.07 -13.16 21.38
CA ARG A 64 7.76 -13.22 22.84
C ARG A 64 9.00 -13.40 23.74
N PRO A 65 8.93 -12.92 25.01
CA PRO A 65 10.07 -12.94 25.92
C PRO A 65 10.24 -14.31 26.58
N GLN A 66 11.47 -14.75 26.82
CA GLN A 66 11.75 -15.84 27.75
C GLN A 66 12.71 -15.38 28.84
N THR A 67 12.11 -15.20 30.02
CA THR A 67 12.57 -15.39 31.42
C THR A 67 14.06 -15.42 31.77
#